data_AF-A0A356KQH2-F1
#
_entry.id   AF-A0A356KQH2-F1
#
_cell.length_a   1.000
_cell.length_b   1.000
_cell.length_c   1.000
_cell.angle_alpha   90.00
_cell.angle_beta   90.00
_cell.angle_gamma   90.00
#
_symmetry.space_group_name_H-M   'P 1'
#
loop_
_entity.id
_entity.type
_entity.pdbx_description
1 polymer ?
#
loop_
_entity_poly.entity_id
_entity_poly.type
_entity_poly.pdbx_seq_one_letter_code
_entity_poly.pdbx_strand_id
1 'polypeptide(L)'
;LGLAEARFEVELVRGPTTPRAEAWSPGSPARPALGAAFPEAQGRERVRFLFGANAGLELDTLDRASGGELGRVALALGVHASPGEAGLLVFDEIDQNVGARLGGAVGDCLARMGAARQVLAITHLAPVAARAARHLRVRKCEGQSRTEVLSDRSARLEELALMIKGEPITPAAMAQAEELLVEAESSTQRGESSGADGPTGAGRQRRRTPKARKRKRTSAA
;
A
#
# COMPACT_ATOMS: atom_id res chain seq x y z
N LEU A 1 -4.72 -4.25 -8.94
CA LEU A 1 -4.48 -2.79 -9.11
C LEU A 1 -4.20 -2.37 -10.56
N GLY A 2 -4.47 -3.19 -11.58
CA GLY A 2 -4.26 -2.77 -12.99
C GLY A 2 -2.80 -2.57 -13.36
N LEU A 3 -1.89 -3.27 -12.66
CA LEU A 3 -0.44 -3.17 -12.81
C LEU A 3 0.17 -4.55 -13.14
N ALA A 4 -0.61 -5.42 -13.80
CA ALA A 4 -0.19 -6.81 -14.03
C ALA A 4 1.00 -6.90 -15.01
N GLU A 5 1.05 -5.99 -15.98
CA GLU A 5 2.14 -5.88 -16.96
C GLU A 5 3.12 -4.75 -16.62
N ALA A 6 2.98 -4.16 -15.43
CA ALA A 6 3.86 -3.09 -15.01
C ALA A 6 5.26 -3.62 -14.71
N ARG A 7 6.26 -2.83 -15.06
CA ARG A 7 7.66 -3.10 -14.76
C ARG A 7 8.15 -2.15 -13.68
N PHE A 8 8.98 -2.67 -12.79
CA PHE A 8 9.58 -1.90 -11.71
C PHE A 8 11.06 -2.25 -11.61
N GLU A 9 11.91 -1.24 -11.66
CA GLU A 9 13.36 -1.40 -11.52
C GLU A 9 13.91 -0.44 -10.47
N VAL A 10 14.97 -0.86 -9.80
CA VAL A 10 15.63 -0.07 -8.77
C VAL A 10 17.09 0.07 -9.17
N GLU A 11 17.53 1.31 -9.33
CA GLU A 11 18.91 1.64 -9.69
C GLU A 11 19.62 2.33 -8.52
N LEU A 12 20.90 1.99 -8.34
CA LEU A 12 21.79 2.72 -7.44
C LEU A 12 22.68 3.63 -8.27
N VAL A 13 22.46 4.93 -8.17
CA VAL A 13 23.22 5.92 -8.93
C VAL A 13 24.22 6.59 -8.01
N ARG A 14 25.50 6.44 -8.33
CA ARG A 14 26.58 7.11 -7.63
C ARG A 14 26.67 8.58 -8.05
N GLY A 15 26.67 9.48 -7.08
CA GLY A 15 26.87 10.91 -7.30
C GLY A 15 28.27 11.24 -7.83
N PRO A 16 28.48 12.44 -8.39
CA PRO A 16 29.77 12.82 -8.95
C PRO A 16 30.89 12.73 -7.91
N THR A 17 32.04 12.22 -8.34
CA THR A 17 33.32 12.47 -7.68
C THR A 17 33.84 13.80 -8.17
N THR A 18 33.97 14.80 -7.29
CA THR A 18 35.00 15.80 -7.50
C THR A 18 36.31 15.03 -7.65
N PRO A 19 37.12 15.26 -8.70
CA PRO A 19 38.49 14.78 -8.71
C PRO A 19 39.10 15.21 -7.38
N ARG A 20 39.83 14.32 -6.71
CA ARG A 20 40.60 14.67 -5.51
C ARG A 20 41.34 15.96 -5.88
N ALA A 21 40.98 17.08 -5.24
CA ALA A 21 41.71 18.33 -5.40
C ALA A 21 43.18 17.96 -5.33
N GLU A 22 43.94 18.37 -6.36
CA GLU A 22 45.34 18.02 -6.57
C GLU A 22 46.03 17.85 -5.22
N ALA A 23 46.63 16.67 -5.03
CA ALA A 23 47.15 16.21 -3.76
C ALA A 23 47.82 17.38 -3.01
N TRP A 24 47.22 17.79 -1.90
CA TRP A 24 47.73 18.89 -1.10
C TRP A 24 49.23 18.69 -0.85
N SER A 25 50.04 19.64 -1.32
CA SER A 25 51.49 19.65 -1.10
C SER A 25 51.80 20.40 0.21
N PRO A 26 52.73 19.91 1.04
CA PRO A 26 53.17 20.62 2.23
C PRO A 26 53.72 22.01 1.85
N GLY A 27 53.11 23.08 2.39
CA GLY A 27 53.49 24.47 2.13
C GLY A 27 52.47 25.32 1.37
N SER A 28 51.36 24.74 0.90
CA SER A 28 50.28 25.51 0.27
C SER A 28 49.40 26.20 1.32
N PRO A 29 49.17 27.54 1.25
CA PRO A 29 48.44 28.30 2.28
C PRO A 29 46.93 28.06 2.27
N ALA A 30 46.39 27.46 1.21
CA ALA A 30 44.99 27.10 1.12
C ALA A 30 44.77 25.66 1.61
N ARG A 31 44.00 25.51 2.69
CA ARG A 31 43.27 24.25 2.90
C ARG A 31 42.44 24.01 1.64
N PRO A 32 42.54 22.84 0.97
CA PRO A 32 41.61 22.54 -0.10
C PRO A 32 40.21 22.70 0.49
N ALA A 33 39.36 23.52 -0.13
CA ALA A 33 37.96 23.53 0.21
C ALA A 33 37.51 22.07 0.11
N LEU A 34 36.95 21.54 1.20
CA LEU A 34 36.28 20.25 1.19
C LEU A 34 35.01 20.42 0.33
N GLY A 35 35.19 20.52 -0.98
CA GLY A 35 34.10 20.70 -1.92
C GLY A 35 33.34 19.40 -2.00
N ALA A 36 32.11 19.38 -1.46
CA ALA A 36 31.06 18.36 -1.67
C ALA A 36 31.49 16.87 -1.66
N ALA A 37 32.63 16.55 -1.08
CA ALA A 37 33.32 15.26 -1.23
C ALA A 37 33.41 14.46 0.07
N PHE A 38 32.62 14.84 1.08
CA PHE A 38 32.26 13.89 2.13
C PHE A 38 31.03 13.12 1.65
N PRO A 39 30.94 11.79 1.88
CA PRO A 39 29.66 11.12 1.77
C PRO A 39 28.66 11.93 2.61
N GLU A 40 27.53 12.30 2.02
CA GLU A 40 26.42 12.83 2.80
C GLU A 40 26.09 11.81 3.91
N ALA A 41 25.37 12.20 4.96
CA ALA A 41 25.03 11.27 6.04
C ALA A 41 24.36 9.96 5.54
N GLN A 42 23.85 9.98 4.31
CA GLN A 42 23.16 8.89 3.61
C GLN A 42 24.04 8.13 2.60
N GLY A 43 25.32 8.47 2.43
CA GLY A 43 26.22 7.86 1.44
C GLY A 43 26.34 8.66 0.15
N ARG A 44 26.93 8.04 -0.89
CA ARG A 44 27.16 8.68 -2.21
C ARG A 44 26.27 8.12 -3.30
N GLU A 45 25.59 7.02 -3.00
CA GLU A 45 24.63 6.35 -3.84
C GLU A 45 23.23 6.89 -3.57
N ARG A 46 22.49 7.17 -4.64
CA ARG A 46 21.06 7.48 -4.58
C ARG A 46 20.28 6.32 -5.17
N VAL A 47 19.23 5.91 -4.47
CA VAL A 47 18.25 4.94 -4.98
C VAL A 47 17.31 5.66 -5.94
N ARG A 48 17.15 5.15 -7.16
CA ARG A 48 16.09 5.57 -8.08
C ARG A 48 15.11 4.42 -8.27
N PHE A 49 13.83 4.75 -8.23
CA PHE A 49 12.75 3.84 -8.56
C PHE A 49 12.26 4.18 -9.96
N LEU A 50 12.36 3.20 -10.85
CA LEU A 50 11.90 3.29 -12.22
C LEU A 50 10.63 2.48 -12.40
N PHE A 51 9.69 3.02 -13.16
CA PHE A 51 8.38 2.42 -13.38
C PHE A 51 7.95 2.57 -14.83
N GLY A 52 7.36 1.50 -15.36
CA GLY A 52 6.68 1.49 -16.65
C GLY A 52 5.31 0.85 -16.46
N ALA A 53 4.24 1.59 -16.77
CA ALA A 53 2.88 1.18 -16.39
C ALA A 53 2.39 -0.08 -17.10
N ASN A 54 2.78 -0.29 -18.36
CA ASN A 54 2.30 -1.37 -19.23
C ASN A 54 3.43 -1.91 -20.11
N ALA A 55 3.18 -3.07 -20.73
CA ALA A 55 4.09 -3.65 -21.71
C ALA A 55 4.34 -2.68 -22.88
N GLY A 56 5.61 -2.37 -23.15
CA GLY A 56 6.03 -1.48 -24.23
C GLY A 56 6.23 -0.01 -23.85
N LEU A 57 5.94 0.39 -22.60
CA LEU A 57 6.38 1.68 -22.08
C LEU A 57 7.81 1.58 -21.57
N GLU A 58 8.63 2.56 -21.92
CA GLU A 58 9.97 2.73 -21.36
C GLU A 58 9.88 2.99 -19.86
N LEU A 59 10.92 2.56 -19.15
CA LEU A 59 11.06 2.83 -17.73
C LEU A 59 11.44 4.29 -17.52
N ASP A 60 10.72 4.95 -16.62
CA ASP A 60 11.02 6.33 -16.24
C ASP A 60 10.85 6.51 -14.73
N THR A 61 11.22 7.67 -14.22
CA THR A 61 11.09 7.99 -12.81
C THR A 61 9.61 8.07 -12.39
N LEU A 62 9.30 7.65 -11.16
CA LEU A 62 7.92 7.58 -10.64
C LEU A 62 7.14 8.90 -10.72
N ASP A 63 7.82 10.05 -10.69
CA ASP A 63 7.23 11.39 -10.81
C ASP A 63 6.66 11.67 -12.21
N ARG A 64 6.96 10.81 -13.20
CA ARG A 64 6.41 10.90 -14.56
C ARG A 64 5.22 10.00 -14.80
N ALA A 65 4.83 9.18 -13.82
CA ALA A 65 3.61 8.39 -13.89
C ALA A 65 2.35 9.29 -13.77
N SER A 66 1.21 8.85 -14.30
CA SER A 66 -0.05 9.56 -14.06
C SER A 66 -0.43 9.52 -12.58
N GLY A 67 -1.22 10.49 -12.11
CA GLY A 67 -1.66 10.56 -10.70
C GLY A 67 -2.32 9.27 -10.21
N GLY A 68 -3.22 8.70 -11.03
CA GLY A 68 -3.85 7.41 -10.73
C GLY A 68 -2.89 6.22 -10.70
N GLU A 69 -1.90 6.15 -11.60
CA GLU A 69 -0.90 5.09 -11.58
C GLU A 69 0.01 5.18 -10.36
N LEU A 70 0.50 6.39 -10.05
CA LEU A 70 1.31 6.65 -8.88
C LEU A 70 0.53 6.33 -7.60
N GLY A 71 -0.74 6.74 -7.52
CA GLY A 71 -1.64 6.41 -6.41
C GLY A 71 -1.81 4.91 -6.22
N ARG A 72 -1.95 4.14 -7.32
CA ARG A 72 -2.05 2.67 -7.25
C ARG A 72 -0.73 1.99 -6.88
N VAL A 73 0.41 2.50 -7.34
CA VAL A 73 1.74 2.03 -6.89
C VAL A 73 1.92 2.31 -5.40
N ALA A 74 1.60 3.52 -4.94
CA ALA A 74 1.64 3.90 -3.53
C ALA A 74 0.70 3.03 -2.68
N LEU A 75 -0.49 2.70 -3.18
CA LEU A 75 -1.41 1.77 -2.51
C LEU A 75 -0.81 0.36 -2.41
N ALA A 76 -0.26 -0.19 -3.51
CA ALA A 76 0.42 -1.48 -3.50
C ALA A 76 1.54 -1.53 -2.46
N LEU A 77 2.40 -0.52 -2.44
CA LEU A 77 3.49 -0.40 -1.48
C LEU A 77 2.95 -0.25 -0.06
N GLY A 78 1.94 0.60 0.15
CA GLY A 78 1.37 0.83 1.47
C GLY A 78 0.66 -0.38 2.07
N VAL A 79 0.15 -1.32 1.26
CA VAL A 79 -0.45 -2.57 1.75
C VAL A 79 0.62 -3.54 2.27
N HIS A 80 1.85 -3.48 1.72
CA HIS A 80 2.93 -4.43 2.05
C HIS A 80 4.01 -3.84 2.95
N ALA A 81 4.16 -2.52 2.95
CA ALA A 81 5.08 -1.82 3.85
C ALA A 81 4.53 -1.86 5.27
N SER A 82 5.42 -1.98 6.25
CA SER A 82 5.06 -1.80 7.66
C SER A 82 4.34 -0.46 7.83
N PRO A 83 3.25 -0.38 8.62
CA PRO A 83 2.66 0.92 8.95
C PRO A 83 3.76 1.79 9.56
N GLY A 84 4.15 2.84 8.82
CA GLY A 84 5.04 3.87 9.34
C GLY A 84 4.30 4.75 10.35
N GLU A 85 4.90 5.87 10.73
CA GLU A 85 4.30 6.82 11.69
C GLU A 85 3.06 7.57 11.14
N ALA A 86 2.78 7.48 9.85
CA ALA A 86 1.66 8.17 9.22
C ALA A 86 0.30 7.55 9.62
N GLY A 87 -0.38 8.19 10.56
CA GLY A 87 -1.70 7.77 11.07
C GLY A 87 -2.87 7.96 10.08
N LEU A 88 -2.72 8.82 9.07
CA LEU A 88 -3.73 9.10 8.05
C LEU A 88 -3.11 9.09 6.65
N LEU A 89 -3.78 8.41 5.71
CA LEU A 89 -3.50 8.48 4.28
C LEU A 89 -4.73 8.99 3.52
N VAL A 90 -4.49 9.88 2.56
CA VAL A 90 -5.51 10.42 1.68
C VAL A 90 -5.18 10.02 0.24
N PHE A 91 -6.12 9.34 -0.42
CA PHE A 91 -6.05 8.99 -1.82
C PHE A 91 -7.11 9.78 -2.57
N ASP A 92 -6.66 10.65 -3.46
CA ASP A 92 -7.52 11.29 -4.45
C ASP A 92 -7.27 10.60 -5.79
N GLU A 93 -8.33 10.43 -6.59
CA GLU A 93 -8.24 9.92 -7.97
C GLU A 93 -7.60 8.53 -8.14
N ILE A 94 -7.56 7.68 -7.10
CA ILE A 94 -7.00 6.32 -7.21
C ILE A 94 -7.76 5.42 -8.20
N ASP A 95 -8.99 5.82 -8.52
CA ASP A 95 -9.89 5.21 -9.47
C ASP A 95 -9.78 5.77 -10.90
N GLN A 96 -8.84 6.69 -11.18
CA GLN A 96 -8.60 7.16 -12.55
C GLN A 96 -8.20 6.01 -13.48
N ASN A 97 -8.90 5.91 -14.61
CA ASN A 97 -8.72 4.85 -15.62
C ASN A 97 -8.91 3.43 -15.05
N VAL A 98 -9.66 3.29 -13.95
CA VAL A 98 -10.00 2.01 -13.34
C VAL A 98 -11.40 1.58 -13.79
N GLY A 99 -11.49 0.44 -14.48
CA GLY A 99 -12.79 -0.16 -14.82
C GLY A 99 -13.47 -0.81 -13.62
N ALA A 100 -14.79 -1.06 -13.72
CA ALA A 100 -15.60 -1.59 -12.61
C ALA A 100 -15.04 -2.86 -11.95
N ARG A 101 -14.53 -3.83 -12.75
CA ARG A 101 -13.89 -5.05 -12.23
C ARG A 101 -12.67 -4.76 -11.38
N LEU A 102 -11.86 -3.79 -11.79
CA LEU A 102 -10.64 -3.43 -11.07
C LEU A 102 -10.95 -2.58 -9.83
N GLY A 103 -12.05 -1.81 -9.86
CA GLY A 103 -12.50 -0.99 -8.74
C GLY A 103 -12.69 -1.79 -7.45
N GLY A 104 -13.29 -2.99 -7.53
CA GLY A 104 -13.43 -3.86 -6.35
C GLY A 104 -12.10 -4.23 -5.71
N ALA A 105 -11.09 -4.59 -6.51
CA ALA A 105 -9.75 -4.92 -6.01
C ALA A 105 -9.02 -3.70 -5.41
N VAL A 106 -9.24 -2.50 -5.98
CA VAL A 106 -8.73 -1.24 -5.38
C VAL A 106 -9.39 -1.00 -4.02
N GLY A 107 -10.71 -1.15 -3.94
CA GLY A 107 -11.48 -1.05 -2.70
C GLY A 107 -11.01 -2.05 -1.63
N ASP A 108 -10.77 -3.31 -2.01
CA ASP A 108 -10.26 -4.34 -1.09
C ASP A 108 -8.86 -3.99 -0.56
N CYS A 109 -7.97 -3.45 -1.41
CA CYS A 109 -6.65 -2.97 -0.97
C CYS A 109 -6.75 -1.77 -0.01
N LEU A 110 -7.64 -0.81 -0.28
CA LEU A 110 -7.91 0.32 0.60
C LEU A 110 -8.48 -0.15 1.95
N ALA A 111 -9.43 -1.08 1.95
CA ALA A 111 -10.00 -1.64 3.17
C ALA A 111 -8.95 -2.37 4.02
N ARG A 112 -8.10 -3.19 3.39
CA ARG A 112 -6.97 -3.86 4.07
C ARG A 112 -6.00 -2.87 4.70
N MET A 113 -5.70 -1.77 4.00
CA MET A 113 -4.86 -0.71 4.55
C MET A 113 -5.55 0.03 5.71
N GLY A 114 -6.87 0.24 5.58
CA GLY A 114 -7.74 0.84 6.59
C GLY A 114 -7.82 0.07 7.91
N ALA A 115 -7.51 -1.24 7.89
CA ALA A 115 -7.45 -2.07 9.09
C ALA A 115 -6.27 -1.69 10.02
N ALA A 116 -5.22 -1.07 9.49
CA ALA A 116 -4.02 -0.72 10.25
C ALA A 116 -3.87 0.79 10.53
N ARG A 117 -4.52 1.66 9.74
CA ARG A 117 -4.43 3.13 9.82
C ARG A 117 -5.63 3.79 9.17
N GLN A 118 -5.83 5.08 9.42
CA GLN A 118 -6.94 5.81 8.79
C GLN A 118 -6.66 6.02 7.31
N VAL A 119 -7.62 5.67 6.46
CA VAL A 119 -7.57 5.89 5.01
C VAL A 119 -8.80 6.68 4.58
N LEU A 120 -8.59 7.78 3.89
CA LEU A 120 -9.62 8.54 3.19
C LEU A 120 -9.41 8.38 1.69
N ALA A 121 -10.40 7.87 0.98
CA ALA A 121 -10.39 7.76 -0.47
C ALA A 121 -11.53 8.59 -1.05
N ILE A 122 -11.20 9.48 -1.98
CA ILE A 122 -12.17 10.23 -2.78
C ILE A 122 -12.37 9.43 -4.07
N THR A 123 -13.61 9.02 -4.35
CA THR A 123 -13.92 8.12 -5.47
C THR A 123 -15.30 8.39 -6.03
N HIS A 124 -15.44 8.15 -7.32
CA HIS A 124 -16.72 8.13 -8.03
C HIS A 124 -17.14 6.70 -8.42
N LEU A 125 -16.33 5.69 -8.13
CA LEU A 125 -16.61 4.30 -8.47
C LEU A 125 -17.35 3.57 -7.34
N ALA A 126 -18.58 3.14 -7.62
CA ALA A 126 -19.39 2.37 -6.68
C ALA A 126 -18.66 1.12 -6.11
N PRO A 127 -17.91 0.33 -6.91
CA PRO A 127 -17.17 -0.82 -6.38
C PRO A 127 -16.11 -0.46 -5.33
N VAL A 128 -15.52 0.74 -5.40
CA VAL A 128 -14.56 1.22 -4.39
C VAL A 128 -15.30 1.67 -3.14
N ALA A 129 -16.34 2.50 -3.30
CA ALA A 129 -17.13 3.02 -2.20
C ALA A 129 -17.88 1.92 -1.40
N ALA A 130 -18.28 0.84 -2.06
CA ALA A 130 -18.93 -0.30 -1.41
C ALA A 130 -18.03 -0.96 -0.34
N ARG A 131 -16.70 -0.96 -0.54
CA ARG A 131 -15.71 -1.54 0.39
C ARG A 131 -15.36 -0.62 1.57
N ALA A 132 -15.87 0.61 1.61
CA ALA A 132 -15.56 1.56 2.67
C ALA A 132 -16.22 1.14 4.01
N ALA A 133 -15.45 1.20 5.10
CA ALA A 133 -15.99 0.99 6.45
C ALA A 133 -16.99 2.09 6.86
N ARG A 134 -16.78 3.31 6.38
CA ARG A 134 -17.75 4.41 6.45
C ARG A 134 -17.86 5.06 5.08
N HIS A 135 -19.09 5.15 4.58
CA HIS A 135 -19.38 5.80 3.31
C HIS A 135 -19.83 7.24 3.58
N LEU A 136 -19.04 8.21 3.12
CA LEU A 136 -19.39 9.63 3.19
C LEU A 136 -19.88 10.10 1.83
N ARG A 137 -21.00 10.80 1.81
CA ARG A 137 -21.54 11.46 0.62
C ARG A 137 -21.32 12.95 0.69
N VAL A 138 -20.91 13.54 -0.42
CA VAL A 138 -20.82 15.00 -0.59
C VAL A 138 -21.91 15.43 -1.57
N ARG A 139 -22.81 16.32 -1.12
CA ARG A 139 -23.87 16.90 -1.96
C ARG A 139 -23.88 18.42 -1.87
N LYS A 140 -24.31 19.10 -2.94
CA LYS A 140 -24.57 20.54 -2.91
C LYS A 140 -26.01 20.80 -2.47
N CYS A 141 -26.19 21.60 -1.42
CA CYS A 141 -27.48 22.09 -0.95
C CYS A 141 -27.43 23.62 -0.92
N GLU A 142 -28.34 24.30 -1.63
CA GLU A 142 -28.41 25.77 -1.67
C GLU A 142 -27.07 26.45 -2.02
N GLY A 143 -26.29 25.85 -2.93
CA GLY A 143 -24.98 26.35 -3.34
C GLY A 143 -23.82 26.03 -2.38
N GLN A 144 -24.08 25.38 -1.24
CA GLN A 144 -23.05 24.95 -0.29
C GLN A 144 -22.82 23.44 -0.35
N SER A 145 -21.55 23.01 -0.27
CA SER A 145 -21.21 21.60 -0.16
C SER A 145 -21.46 21.10 1.27
N ARG A 146 -22.21 20.01 1.40
CA ARG A 146 -22.49 19.33 2.66
C ARG A 146 -22.03 17.88 2.57
N THR A 147 -21.28 17.45 3.58
CA THR A 147 -20.83 16.08 3.74
C THR A 147 -21.68 15.38 4.80
N GLU A 148 -22.15 14.18 4.51
CA GLU A 148 -22.90 13.35 5.45
C GLU A 148 -22.40 11.91 5.45
N VAL A 149 -22.46 11.27 6.62
CA VAL A 149 -22.13 9.85 6.76
C VAL A 149 -23.40 9.04 6.48
N LEU A 150 -23.32 8.11 5.52
CA LEU A 150 -24.40 7.18 5.22
C LEU A 150 -24.34 6.03 6.25
N SER A 151 -25.07 6.19 7.35
CA SER A 151 -25.04 5.29 8.51
C SER A 151 -25.89 4.03 8.34
N ASP A 152 -26.93 4.09 7.52
CA ASP A 152 -27.81 2.97 7.25
C ASP A 152 -27.50 2.29 5.91
N ARG A 153 -27.84 1.00 5.81
CA ARG A 153 -27.58 0.19 4.63
C ARG A 153 -28.39 0.64 3.41
N SER A 154 -29.61 1.17 3.62
CA SER A 154 -30.50 1.60 2.53
C SER A 154 -29.93 2.82 1.81
N ALA A 155 -29.51 3.83 2.56
CA ALA A 155 -28.89 5.04 2.05
C ALA A 155 -27.56 4.73 1.36
N ARG A 156 -26.78 3.78 1.89
CA ARG A 156 -25.58 3.28 1.18
C ARG A 156 -25.94 2.62 -0.14
N LEU A 157 -26.97 1.77 -0.16
CA LEU A 157 -27.43 1.06 -1.35
C LEU A 157 -27.93 2.03 -2.43
N GLU A 158 -28.76 2.99 -2.04
CA GLU A 158 -29.28 4.04 -2.92
C GLU A 158 -28.16 4.89 -3.51
N GLU A 159 -27.18 5.30 -2.70
CA GLU A 159 -26.03 6.07 -3.19
C GLU A 159 -25.20 5.27 -4.19
N LEU A 160 -24.94 3.99 -3.91
CA LEU A 160 -24.19 3.13 -4.83
C LEU A 160 -24.95 2.93 -6.15
N ALA A 161 -26.28 2.80 -6.11
CA ALA A 161 -27.10 2.73 -7.32
C ALA A 161 -27.06 4.04 -8.13
N LEU A 162 -27.07 5.18 -7.44
CA LEU A 162 -26.84 6.51 -8.00
C LEU A 162 -25.46 6.62 -8.66
N MET A 163 -24.40 6.15 -8.01
CA MET A 163 -23.05 6.13 -8.58
C MET A 163 -22.94 5.24 -9.83
N ILE A 164 -23.71 4.15 -9.91
CA ILE A 164 -23.71 3.22 -11.05
C ILE A 164 -24.43 3.82 -12.26
N LYS A 165 -25.62 4.38 -12.06
CA LYS A 165 -26.53 4.74 -13.16
C LYS A 165 -26.74 6.24 -13.33
N GLY A 166 -26.52 7.03 -12.29
CA GLY A 166 -27.01 8.39 -12.17
C GLY A 166 -28.52 8.42 -11.92
N GLU A 167 -29.11 9.57 -12.22
CA GLU A 167 -30.56 9.76 -12.13
C GLU A 167 -31.25 9.52 -13.49
N PRO A 168 -32.43 8.88 -13.50
CA PRO A 168 -33.12 8.26 -12.38
C PRO A 168 -32.54 6.88 -12.00
N ILE A 169 -32.65 6.52 -10.71
CA ILE A 169 -32.28 5.18 -10.22
C ILE A 169 -33.21 4.14 -10.86
N THR A 170 -32.63 3.02 -11.31
CA THR A 170 -33.37 1.91 -11.93
C THR A 170 -33.32 0.65 -11.04
N PRO A 171 -34.30 -0.27 -11.15
CA PRO A 171 -34.24 -1.55 -10.44
C PRO A 171 -32.97 -2.37 -10.72
N ALA A 172 -32.45 -2.30 -11.95
CA ALA A 172 -31.19 -2.95 -12.33
C ALA A 172 -29.98 -2.34 -11.60
N ALA A 173 -29.95 -1.00 -11.46
CA ALA A 173 -28.89 -0.33 -10.70
C ALA A 173 -28.94 -0.68 -9.21
N MET A 174 -30.14 -0.78 -8.63
CA MET A 174 -30.32 -1.24 -7.25
C MET A 174 -29.84 -2.68 -7.05
N ALA A 175 -30.16 -3.59 -7.97
CA ALA A 175 -29.70 -4.97 -7.91
C ALA A 175 -28.17 -5.05 -7.98
N GLN A 176 -27.54 -4.31 -8.89
CA GLN A 176 -26.09 -4.28 -9.01
C GLN A 176 -25.41 -3.64 -7.76
N ALA A 177 -26.01 -2.60 -7.18
CA ALA A 177 -25.52 -2.00 -5.94
C ALA A 177 -25.59 -2.98 -4.76
N GLU A 178 -26.65 -3.79 -4.70
CA GLU A 178 -26.84 -4.82 -3.68
C GLU A 178 -25.75 -5.90 -3.80
N GLU A 179 -25.48 -6.37 -5.01
CA GLU A 179 -24.38 -7.30 -5.28
C GLU A 179 -23.03 -6.75 -4.79
N LEU A 180 -22.72 -5.49 -5.09
CA LEU A 180 -21.48 -4.85 -4.63
C LEU A 180 -21.37 -4.78 -3.10
N LEU A 181 -22.46 -4.47 -2.39
CA LEU A 181 -22.48 -4.44 -0.93
C LEU A 181 -22.29 -5.83 -0.33
N VAL A 182 -23.01 -6.84 -0.84
CA VAL A 182 -22.89 -8.22 -0.37
C VAL A 182 -21.47 -8.74 -0.59
N GLU A 183 -20.87 -8.47 -1.76
CA GLU A 183 -19.48 -8.82 -2.01
C GLU A 183 -18.52 -8.14 -1.02
N ALA A 184 -18.76 -6.87 -0.66
CA ALA A 184 -17.94 -6.11 0.29
C ALA A 184 -17.98 -6.70 1.70
N GLU A 185 -19.18 -7.07 2.14
CA GLU A 185 -19.41 -7.72 3.42
C GLU A 185 -18.70 -9.09 3.46
N SER A 186 -18.71 -9.84 2.35
CA SER A 186 -18.05 -11.14 2.24
C SER A 186 -16.51 -11.07 2.21
N SER A 187 -15.91 -10.00 1.62
CA SER A 187 -14.46 -9.86 1.53
C SER A 187 -13.85 -9.48 2.89
N THR A 188 -14.58 -8.72 3.70
CA THR A 188 -14.22 -8.36 5.07
C THR A 188 -14.07 -9.60 5.96
N GLN A 189 -15.02 -10.53 5.91
CA GLN A 189 -15.00 -11.77 6.71
C GLN A 189 -13.82 -12.70 6.36
N ARG A 190 -13.42 -12.74 5.08
CA ARG A 190 -12.25 -13.52 4.63
C ARG A 190 -10.92 -12.96 5.16
N GLY A 191 -10.80 -11.63 5.25
CA GLY A 191 -9.62 -10.97 5.79
C GLY A 191 -9.37 -11.27 7.27
N GLU A 192 -10.44 -11.36 8.06
CA GLU A 192 -10.35 -11.66 9.50
C GLU A 192 -9.96 -13.12 9.77
N SER A 193 -10.44 -14.07 8.96
CA SER A 193 -10.11 -15.50 9.12
C SER A 193 -8.67 -15.89 8.78
N SER A 194 -7.98 -15.08 7.96
CA SER A 194 -6.60 -15.35 7.50
C SER A 194 -5.53 -14.64 8.32
N GLY A 195 -5.92 -13.73 9.23
CA GLY A 195 -5.01 -12.99 10.12
C GLY A 195 -4.55 -13.74 11.38
N ALA A 196 -4.97 -15.00 11.59
CA ALA A 196 -4.67 -15.77 12.80
C ALA A 196 -3.32 -16.53 12.75
N ASP A 197 -2.69 -16.69 11.59
CA ASP A 197 -1.38 -17.36 11.45
C ASP A 197 -0.22 -16.34 11.39
N GLY A 198 0.00 -15.67 12.52
CA GLY A 198 1.29 -15.03 12.81
C GLY A 198 2.29 -16.09 13.32
N PRO A 199 3.61 -15.98 13.04
CA PRO A 199 4.58 -16.97 13.49
C PRO A 199 4.65 -16.92 15.01
N THR A 200 4.02 -17.91 15.66
CA THR A 200 4.11 -18.07 17.12
C THR A 200 5.56 -18.38 17.44
N GLY A 201 6.20 -17.47 18.17
CA GLY A 201 7.60 -17.56 18.55
C GLY A 201 7.92 -18.94 19.12
N ALA A 202 8.87 -19.62 18.48
CA ALA A 202 9.42 -20.88 18.95
C ALA A 202 10.04 -20.68 20.34
N GLY A 203 9.26 -20.99 21.37
CA GLY A 203 9.72 -21.14 22.73
C GLY A 203 10.83 -22.19 22.76
N ARG A 204 12.05 -21.72 23.00
CA ARG A 204 13.26 -22.54 23.10
C ARG A 204 13.17 -23.44 24.34
N GLN A 205 12.49 -24.58 24.22
CA GLN A 205 12.49 -25.63 25.23
C GLN A 205 13.91 -26.21 25.33
N ARG A 206 14.57 -25.90 26.45
CA ARG A 206 15.82 -26.51 26.86
C ARG A 206 15.62 -28.03 26.97
N ARG A 207 16.13 -28.76 25.99
CA ARG A 207 16.28 -30.23 26.06
C ARG A 207 17.15 -30.59 27.26
N ARG A 208 16.53 -31.16 28.30
CA ARG A 208 17.22 -31.89 29.37
C ARG A 208 17.64 -33.25 28.83
N THR A 209 18.93 -33.55 28.88
CA THR A 209 19.50 -34.85 28.52
C THR A 209 19.13 -35.91 29.57
N PRO A 210 18.81 -37.16 29.18
CA PRO A 210 18.59 -38.23 30.14
C PRO A 210 19.92 -38.84 30.59
N LYS A 211 20.06 -39.01 31.92
CA LYS A 211 21.19 -39.67 32.60
C LYS A 211 21.21 -41.16 32.22
N ALA A 212 22.33 -41.61 31.65
CA ALA A 212 22.60 -43.01 31.35
C ALA A 212 22.65 -43.87 32.64
N ARG A 213 21.80 -44.88 32.72
CA ARG A 213 21.78 -45.87 33.81
C ARG A 213 22.66 -47.07 33.40
N LYS A 214 23.90 -47.11 33.91
CA LYS A 214 24.81 -48.25 33.75
C LYS A 214 24.23 -49.47 34.49
N ARG A 215 23.82 -50.49 33.74
CA ARG A 215 23.62 -51.86 34.25
C ARG A 215 24.99 -52.54 34.31
N LYS A 216 25.50 -52.83 35.52
CA LYS A 216 26.52 -53.87 35.72
C LYS A 216 25.80 -55.18 36.01
N ARG A 217 25.89 -56.12 35.06
CA ARG A 217 25.68 -57.55 35.32
C ARG A 217 27.00 -58.08 35.89
N THR A 218 26.95 -58.77 37.00
CA THR A 218 27.97 -59.73 37.44
C THR A 218 27.23 -61.02 37.75
N SER A 219 27.61 -62.10 37.06
CA SER A 219 27.11 -63.45 37.26
C SER A 219 27.81 -64.14 38.43
N ALA A 220 27.09 -65.11 38.99
CA ALA A 220 27.44 -66.06 40.04
C ALA A 220 28.85 -66.67 39.99
N ALA A 221 29.49 -66.78 41.15
CA ALA A 221 29.89 -68.02 41.84
C ALA A 221 30.35 -67.65 43.26
#